data_AF-A0A382CXN4-F1
#
_entry.id   AF-A0A382CXN4-F1
#
_cell.length_a   1.000
_cell.length_b   1.000
_cell.length_c   1.000
_cell.angle_alpha   90.00
_cell.angle_beta   90.00
_cell.angle_gamma   90.00
#
_symmetry.space_group_name_H-M   'P 1'
#
loop_
_entity.id
_entity.type
_entity.pdbx_description
1 polymer ?
#
loop_
_entity_poly.entity_id
_entity_poly.type
_entity_poly.pdbx_seq_one_letter_code
_entity_poly.pdbx_strand_id
1 'polypeptide(L)'
;MDTSDPEITFDKKGNCNHCDEFLKKYKNKIYHGEESDRQLEIIVNKIKNTKGKNKYDCLIGMSGGVDSSYTAYKAVQLGLNPLALHMDNGWDSEESVKNIKNVCNKLNI
;
A
#
# COMPACT_ATOMS: atom_id res chain seq x y z
N MET A 1 6.29 -21.61 5.45
CA MET A 1 7.59 -21.75 4.77
C MET A 1 8.17 -23.09 5.18
N ASP A 2 8.68 -23.85 4.22
CA ASP A 2 9.20 -25.20 4.41
C ASP A 2 10.65 -25.29 3.90
N THR A 3 11.23 -26.49 3.90
CA THR A 3 12.62 -26.75 3.50
C THR A 3 12.88 -26.66 1.99
N SER A 4 11.91 -26.24 1.17
CA SER A 4 12.16 -25.94 -0.25
C SER A 4 12.98 -24.66 -0.44
N ASP A 5 12.97 -23.77 0.55
CA ASP A 5 13.83 -22.60 0.61
C ASP A 5 15.24 -23.01 1.11
N PRO A 6 16.30 -22.87 0.29
CA PRO A 6 17.65 -23.28 0.68
C PRO A 6 18.25 -22.43 1.81
N GLU A 7 17.71 -21.23 2.09
CA GLU A 7 18.17 -20.33 3.14
C GLU A 7 17.41 -20.50 4.47
N ILE A 8 16.38 -21.35 4.49
CA ILE A 8 15.59 -21.56 5.69
C ILE A 8 16.34 -22.41 6.72
N THR A 9 16.33 -21.95 7.96
CA THR A 9 16.86 -22.69 9.10
C THR A 9 15.85 -22.66 10.24
N PHE A 10 15.80 -23.75 11.00
CA PHE A 10 14.88 -23.92 12.11
C PHE A 10 15.64 -24.03 13.43
N ASP A 11 15.18 -23.31 14.45
CA ASP A 11 15.69 -23.46 15.81
C ASP A 11 15.23 -24.78 16.46
N LYS A 12 15.72 -25.07 17.68
CA LYS A 12 15.35 -26.29 18.42
C LYS A 12 13.87 -26.37 18.79
N LYS A 13 13.12 -25.28 18.68
CA LYS A 13 11.68 -25.20 18.94
C LYS A 13 10.86 -25.26 17.64
N GLY A 14 11.52 -25.34 16.48
CA GLY A 14 10.89 -25.36 15.16
C GLY A 14 10.56 -23.97 14.60
N ASN A 15 11.11 -22.88 15.16
CA ASN A 15 10.91 -21.54 14.60
C ASN A 15 11.84 -21.31 13.41
N CYS A 16 11.29 -20.80 12.30
CA CYS A 16 12.03 -20.46 11.10
C CYS A 16 12.75 -19.10 11.26
N ASN A 17 14.00 -19.02 10.78
CA ASN A 17 14.80 -17.79 10.76
C ASN A 17 14.10 -16.60 10.08
N HIS A 18 13.41 -16.80 8.95
CA HIS A 18 12.66 -15.72 8.29
C HIS A 18 11.47 -15.21 9.11
N CYS A 19 10.79 -16.11 9.85
CA CYS A 19 9.72 -15.72 10.76
C CYS A 19 10.27 -14.89 11.93
N ASP A 20 11.38 -15.33 12.54
CA ASP A 20 12.04 -14.60 13.61
C ASP A 20 12.54 -13.23 13.15
N GLU A 21 13.11 -13.17 11.94
CA GLU A 21 13.56 -11.93 11.33
C GLU A 21 12.37 -10.99 11.08
N PHE A 22 11.26 -11.50 10.54
CA PHE A 22 10.03 -10.74 10.37
C PHE A 22 9.58 -10.16 11.71
N LEU A 23 9.44 -10.98 12.75
CA LEU A 23 9.01 -10.53 14.08
C LEU A 23 9.96 -9.49 14.67
N LYS A 24 11.27 -9.64 14.50
CA LYS A 24 12.27 -8.65 14.96
C LYS A 24 12.19 -7.33 14.18
N LYS A 25 12.09 -7.39 12.86
CA LYS A 25 12.12 -6.19 11.99
C LYS A 25 10.79 -5.44 11.96
N TYR A 26 9.67 -6.15 12.02
CA TYR A 26 8.34 -5.56 11.82
C TYR A 26 7.64 -5.17 13.11
N LYS A 27 8.16 -5.52 14.29
CA LYS A 27 7.59 -5.11 15.58
C LYS A 27 7.32 -3.61 15.70
N ASN A 28 8.15 -2.78 15.05
CA ASN A 28 8.03 -1.32 15.05
C ASN A 28 7.41 -0.74 13.76
N LYS A 29 6.96 -1.61 12.84
CA LYS A 29 6.35 -1.23 11.55
C LYS A 29 4.86 -1.61 11.48
N ILE A 30 4.28 -2.04 12.60
CA ILE A 30 2.86 -2.33 12.71
C ILE A 30 2.09 -1.06 13.13
N TYR A 31 0.77 -1.10 13.00
CA TYR A 31 -0.08 -0.03 13.47
C TYR A 31 -0.04 0.05 15.01
N HIS A 32 0.22 1.25 15.52
CA HIS A 32 0.37 1.56 16.94
C HIS A 32 -0.72 2.54 17.43
N GLY A 33 -1.93 2.48 16.87
CA GLY A 33 -3.04 3.33 17.27
C GLY A 33 -2.80 4.81 16.95
N GLU A 34 -3.09 5.68 17.92
CA GLU A 34 -3.01 7.14 17.77
C GLU A 34 -1.66 7.65 17.27
N GLU A 35 -0.54 7.02 17.66
CA GLU A 35 0.78 7.46 17.17
C GLU A 35 0.94 7.19 15.67
N SER A 36 0.43 6.06 15.16
CA SER A 36 0.42 5.78 13.72
C SER A 36 -0.52 6.74 12.98
N ASP A 37 -1.67 7.06 13.57
CA ASP A 37 -2.61 8.02 12.99
C ASP A 37 -2.00 9.44 12.90
N ARG A 38 -1.30 9.88 13.95
CA ARG A 38 -0.57 11.15 13.97
C ARG A 38 0.54 11.20 12.93
N GLN A 39 1.29 10.12 12.76
CA GLN A 39 2.33 10.03 11.73
C GLN A 39 1.73 10.09 10.32
N LEU A 40 0.60 9.40 10.09
CA LEU A 40 -0.13 9.47 8.83
C LEU A 40 -0.63 10.90 8.57
N GLU A 41 -1.20 11.57 9.56
CA GLU A 41 -1.68 12.95 9.44
C GLU A 41 -0.55 13.91 9.03
N ILE A 42 0.64 13.77 9.62
CA ILE A 42 1.82 14.57 9.23
C ILE A 42 2.16 14.38 7.75
N ILE A 43 2.13 13.14 7.26
CA ILE A 43 2.40 12.82 5.86
C ILE A 43 1.33 13.44 4.95
N VAL A 44 0.05 13.25 5.29
CA VAL A 44 -1.09 13.80 4.53
C VAL A 44 -1.01 15.33 4.45
N ASN A 45 -0.76 16.00 5.56
CA ASN A 45 -0.66 17.46 5.60
C ASN A 45 0.53 17.97 4.79
N LYS A 46 1.67 17.26 4.82
CA LYS A 46 2.81 17.57 3.96
C LYS A 46 2.47 17.47 2.47
N ILE A 47 1.71 16.45 2.06
CA ILE A 47 1.24 16.28 0.69
C ILE A 47 0.27 17.41 0.31
N LYS A 48 -0.74 17.69 1.15
CA LYS A 48 -1.73 18.76 0.91
C LYS A 48 -1.10 20.14 0.77
N ASN A 49 0.01 20.42 1.45
CA ASN A 49 0.72 21.69 1.32
C ASN A 49 1.39 21.90 -0.05
N THR A 50 1.34 20.89 -0.94
CA THR A 50 1.74 21.04 -2.36
C THR A 50 0.59 21.51 -3.26
N LYS A 51 -0.66 21.43 -2.77
CA LYS A 51 -1.91 21.77 -3.48
C LYS A 51 -1.94 23.28 -3.74
N GLY A 52 -1.79 23.65 -5.00
CA GLY A 52 -1.60 25.04 -5.44
C GLY A 52 -0.46 25.21 -6.44
N LYS A 53 0.52 24.28 -6.43
CA LYS A 53 1.55 24.21 -7.49
C LYS A 53 1.12 23.35 -8.68
N ASN A 54 0.26 22.36 -8.42
CA ASN A 54 -0.11 21.32 -9.39
C ASN A 54 -1.61 21.00 -9.32
N LYS A 55 -2.17 20.44 -10.40
CA LYS A 55 -3.56 19.93 -10.47
C LYS A 55 -3.81 18.80 -9.46
N TYR A 56 -2.84 17.91 -9.27
CA TYR A 56 -2.86 16.78 -8.34
C TYR A 56 -1.81 16.98 -7.24
N ASP A 57 -2.05 16.44 -6.04
CA ASP A 57 -1.11 16.55 -4.92
C ASP A 57 -0.29 15.26 -4.68
N CYS A 58 -0.73 14.11 -5.21
CA CYS A 58 0.02 12.86 -5.18
C CYS A 58 -0.22 11.99 -6.42
N LEU A 59 0.60 10.95 -6.58
CA LEU A 59 0.46 9.92 -7.61
C LEU A 59 0.22 8.56 -6.94
N ILE A 60 -0.73 7.79 -7.47
CA ILE A 60 -1.04 6.44 -6.97
C ILE A 60 -0.92 5.44 -8.12
N GLY A 61 -0.07 4.43 -7.93
CA GLY A 61 -0.02 3.27 -8.82
C GLY A 61 -1.25 2.38 -8.62
N MET A 62 -1.98 2.08 -9.69
CA MET A 62 -3.17 1.24 -9.67
C MET A 62 -2.89 -0.08 -10.40
N SER A 63 -3.00 -1.21 -9.70
CA SER A 63 -2.86 -2.56 -10.27
C SER A 63 -4.17 -3.34 -10.36
N GLY A 64 -5.23 -2.87 -9.69
CA GLY A 64 -6.50 -3.60 -9.55
C GLY A 64 -6.54 -4.56 -8.37
N GLY A 65 -5.42 -4.69 -7.65
CA GLY A 65 -5.35 -5.43 -6.39
C GLY A 65 -5.95 -4.68 -5.20
N VAL A 66 -6.12 -5.39 -4.09
CA VAL A 66 -6.71 -4.84 -2.85
C VAL A 66 -5.87 -3.70 -2.27
N ASP A 67 -4.54 -3.82 -2.27
CA ASP A 67 -3.66 -2.85 -1.63
C ASP A 67 -3.67 -1.49 -2.34
N SER A 68 -3.56 -1.47 -3.68
CA SER A 68 -3.64 -0.23 -4.46
C SER A 68 -5.03 0.39 -4.36
N SER A 69 -6.07 -0.44 -4.37
CA SER A 69 -7.46 0.02 -4.27
C SER A 69 -7.75 0.64 -2.91
N TYR A 70 -7.28 0.02 -1.83
CA TYR A 70 -7.41 0.56 -0.48
C TYR A 70 -6.59 1.83 -0.29
N THR A 71 -5.39 1.89 -0.86
CA THR A 71 -4.56 3.10 -0.86
C THR A 71 -5.27 4.27 -1.55
N ALA A 72 -5.86 4.04 -2.73
CA ALA A 72 -6.64 5.05 -3.44
C ALA A 72 -7.86 5.52 -2.62
N TYR A 73 -8.62 4.57 -2.05
CA TYR A 73 -9.75 4.87 -1.18
C TYR A 73 -9.34 5.73 0.02
N LYS A 74 -8.28 5.34 0.74
CA LYS A 74 -7.78 6.07 1.91
C LYS A 74 -7.26 7.45 1.53
N ALA A 75 -6.56 7.60 0.42
CA ALA A 75 -6.06 8.89 -0.05
C ALA A 75 -7.20 9.89 -0.27
N VAL A 76 -8.25 9.47 -0.99
CA VAL A 76 -9.45 10.32 -1.21
C VAL A 76 -10.19 10.59 0.10
N GLN A 77 -10.36 9.58 0.96
CA GLN A 77 -10.99 9.75 2.28
C GLN A 77 -10.23 10.76 3.16
N LEU A 78 -8.91 10.80 3.06
CA LEU A 78 -8.04 11.75 3.76
C LEU A 78 -8.02 13.15 3.10
N GLY A 79 -8.74 13.34 1.99
CA GLY A 79 -8.88 14.62 1.29
C GLY A 79 -7.70 14.98 0.37
N LEU A 80 -6.93 13.98 -0.06
CA LEU A 80 -5.93 14.14 -1.11
C LEU A 80 -6.60 14.16 -2.49
N ASN A 81 -5.89 14.70 -3.49
CA ASN A 81 -6.30 14.73 -4.90
C ASN A 81 -5.29 13.96 -5.77
N PRO A 82 -5.37 12.61 -5.79
CA PRO A 82 -4.40 11.78 -6.48
C PRO A 82 -4.54 11.81 -8.01
N LEU A 83 -3.43 11.61 -8.71
CA LEU A 83 -3.39 11.12 -10.09
C LEU A 83 -3.19 9.61 -10.06
N ALA A 84 -4.19 8.84 -10.49
CA ALA A 84 -4.06 7.40 -10.66
C ALA A 84 -3.26 7.08 -11.94
N LEU A 85 -2.25 6.22 -11.80
CA LEU A 85 -1.44 5.72 -12.91
C LEU A 85 -1.51 4.20 -12.91
N HIS A 86 -1.87 3.62 -14.05
CA HIS A 86 -1.80 2.19 -14.29
C HIS A 86 -0.84 1.93 -15.45
N MET A 87 0.01 0.92 -15.29
CA MET A 87 0.92 0.46 -16.33
C MET A 87 0.42 -0.89 -16.83
N ASP A 88 -0.22 -0.86 -18.00
CA ASP A 88 -0.65 -2.07 -18.70
C ASP A 88 0.55 -2.65 -19.48
N ASN A 89 0.99 -3.83 -19.08
CA ASN A 89 2.07 -4.57 -19.73
C ASN A 89 1.58 -5.69 -20.66
N GLY A 90 0.25 -5.85 -20.80
CA GLY A 90 -0.41 -6.88 -21.59
C GLY A 90 -0.76 -8.17 -20.84
N TRP A 91 -0.60 -8.22 -19.52
CA TRP A 91 -0.78 -9.44 -18.70
C TRP A 91 -1.85 -9.30 -17.63
N ASP A 92 -2.62 -8.20 -17.65
CA ASP A 92 -3.67 -7.98 -16.67
C ASP A 92 -4.83 -8.95 -16.87
N SER A 93 -5.35 -9.49 -15.76
CA SER A 93 -6.61 -10.23 -15.80
C SER A 93 -7.78 -9.28 -16.03
N GLU A 94 -8.88 -9.80 -16.59
CA GLU A 94 -10.09 -9.01 -16.82
C GLU A 94 -10.66 -8.42 -15.51
N GLU A 95 -10.52 -9.16 -14.40
CA GLU A 95 -10.92 -8.72 -13.06
C GLU A 95 -10.10 -7.53 -12.59
N SER A 96 -8.78 -7.56 -12.78
CA SER A 96 -7.89 -6.45 -12.39
C SER A 96 -8.25 -5.18 -13.16
N VAL A 97 -8.45 -5.28 -14.47
CA VAL A 97 -8.88 -4.15 -15.32
C VAL A 97 -10.24 -3.61 -14.86
N LYS A 98 -11.20 -4.48 -14.55
CA LYS A 98 -12.52 -4.09 -14.04
C LYS A 98 -12.41 -3.40 -12.68
N ASN A 99 -11.56 -3.90 -11.79
CA ASN A 99 -11.34 -3.31 -10.47
C ASN A 99 -10.73 -1.92 -10.58
N ILE A 100 -9.70 -1.73 -11.42
CA ILE A 100 -9.09 -0.42 -11.67
C ILE A 100 -10.17 0.58 -12.11
N LYS A 101 -10.95 0.23 -13.14
CA LYS A 101 -12.02 1.10 -13.66
C LYS A 101 -13.07 1.42 -12.58
N ASN A 102 -13.52 0.41 -11.84
CA ASN A 102 -14.53 0.60 -10.80
C ASN A 102 -14.06 1.51 -9.67
N VAL A 103 -12.82 1.34 -9.21
CA VAL A 103 -12.25 2.13 -8.13
C VAL A 103 -12.05 3.58 -8.57
N CYS A 104 -11.43 3.81 -9.73
CA CYS A 104 -11.23 5.16 -10.26
C CYS A 104 -12.58 5.89 -10.45
N ASN A 105 -13.56 5.23 -11.07
CA ASN A 105 -14.90 5.82 -11.28
C ASN A 105 -15.62 6.13 -9.97
N LYS A 106 -15.59 5.23 -8.97
CA LYS A 106 -16.29 5.45 -7.69
C LYS A 106 -15.63 6.53 -6.83
N LEU A 107 -14.32 6.70 -6.95
CA LEU A 107 -13.56 7.67 -6.18
C LEU A 107 -13.37 9.00 -6.92
N ASN A 108 -13.85 9.10 -8.17
CA ASN A 108 -13.63 10.24 -9.07
C ASN A 108 -12.14 10.59 -9.24
N ILE A 109 -11.31 9.56 -9.45
CA ILE A 109 -9.87 9.67 -9.74
C ILE A 109 -9.61 9.37 -11.21
#